data_AF-A0A354XT99-F1
#
_entry.id   AF-A0A354XT99-F1
#
_cell.length_a   1.000
_cell.length_b   1.000
_cell.length_c   1.000
_cell.angle_alpha   90.00
_cell.angle_beta   90.00
_cell.angle_gamma   90.00
#
_symmetry.space_group_name_H-M   'P 1'
#
loop_
_entity.id
_entity.type
_entity.pdbx_description
1 polymer ?
#
loop_
_entity_poly.entity_id
_entity_poly.type
_entity_poly.pdbx_seq_one_letter_code
_entity_poly.pdbx_strand_id
1 'polypeptide(L)'
;ILATLMIVVSSCETKDPIVEKGTLQSATYNPATKSFTLTYSSGQTETVNAVVDDKTDPPTATATLKDGTVIYAGDATVAGAATIAKEINIVSQFVYDGMSLYYFWADEEKNKKPPVADVNPENYFYKIL
;
A
#
# COMPACT_ATOMS: atom_id res chain seq x y z
N ILE A 1 -68.06 -12.43 20.14
CA ILE A 1 -66.90 -13.01 19.42
C ILE A 1 -65.96 -11.85 19.12
N LEU A 2 -64.90 -11.71 19.89
CA LEU A 2 -63.92 -10.61 19.78
C LEU A 2 -62.84 -11.08 18.81
N ALA A 3 -62.77 -10.47 17.62
CA ALA A 3 -61.82 -10.85 16.58
C ALA A 3 -60.47 -10.15 16.82
N THR A 4 -59.48 -10.93 17.27
CA THR A 4 -58.11 -10.48 17.49
C THR A 4 -57.40 -10.26 16.15
N LEU A 5 -56.99 -9.02 15.87
CA LEU A 5 -56.21 -8.65 14.70
C LEU A 5 -54.74 -9.06 14.90
N MET A 6 -54.23 -9.98 14.08
CA MET A 6 -52.81 -10.34 14.09
C MET A 6 -51.99 -9.28 13.34
N ILE A 7 -51.11 -8.59 14.04
CA ILE A 7 -50.11 -7.69 13.45
C ILE A 7 -48.85 -8.53 13.18
N VAL A 8 -48.55 -8.77 11.91
CA VAL A 8 -47.31 -9.43 11.49
C VAL A 8 -46.23 -8.36 11.39
N VAL A 9 -45.41 -8.21 12.44
CA VAL A 9 -44.15 -7.44 12.35
C VAL A 9 -43.12 -8.30 11.62
N SER A 10 -43.00 -8.13 10.31
CA SER A 10 -41.83 -8.62 9.58
C SER A 10 -40.63 -7.77 10.01
N SER A 11 -39.83 -8.32 10.92
CA SER A 11 -38.50 -7.80 11.21
C SER A 11 -37.62 -8.09 10.00
N CYS A 12 -37.60 -7.18 9.03
CA CYS A 12 -36.55 -7.15 8.02
C CYS A 12 -35.22 -6.94 8.76
N GLU A 13 -34.41 -7.99 8.90
CA GLU A 13 -32.98 -7.81 9.06
C GLU A 13 -32.47 -7.10 7.81
N THR A 14 -32.38 -5.78 7.85
CA THR A 14 -31.63 -5.02 6.87
C THR A 14 -30.18 -5.43 7.08
N LYS A 15 -29.70 -6.38 6.26
CA LYS A 15 -28.27 -6.53 6.04
C LYS A 15 -27.78 -5.15 5.63
N ASP A 16 -27.00 -4.50 6.48
CA ASP A 16 -26.44 -3.19 6.18
C ASP A 16 -25.84 -3.24 4.78
N PRO A 17 -26.20 -2.30 3.89
CA PRO A 17 -25.68 -2.31 2.54
C PRO A 17 -24.16 -2.23 2.61
N ILE A 18 -23.48 -3.20 1.99
CA ILE A 18 -22.02 -3.16 1.85
C ILE A 18 -21.72 -1.95 0.96
N VAL A 19 -21.33 -0.84 1.58
CA VAL A 19 -20.92 0.36 0.83
C VAL A 19 -19.52 0.11 0.30
N GLU A 20 -19.41 -0.18 -1.00
CA GLU A 20 -18.12 -0.34 -1.66
C GLU A 20 -17.26 0.93 -1.50
N LYS A 21 -16.01 0.74 -1.05
CA LYS A 21 -15.06 1.86 -0.84
C LYS A 21 -14.69 2.55 -2.14
N GLY A 22 -14.72 1.84 -3.27
CA GLY A 22 -14.26 2.34 -4.56
C GLY A 22 -12.74 2.29 -4.71
N THR A 23 -12.19 3.07 -5.66
CA THR A 23 -10.76 3.06 -5.98
C THR A 23 -9.96 3.93 -5.02
N LEU A 24 -8.78 3.47 -4.59
CA LEU A 24 -7.84 4.30 -3.83
C LEU A 24 -7.39 5.50 -4.65
N GLN A 25 -7.56 6.72 -4.13
CA GLN A 25 -7.22 7.97 -4.81
C GLN A 25 -5.98 8.65 -4.23
N SER A 26 -5.82 8.67 -2.91
CA SER A 26 -4.70 9.33 -2.26
C SER A 26 -4.31 8.64 -0.96
N ALA A 27 -3.09 8.90 -0.52
CA ALA A 27 -2.58 8.47 0.76
C ALA A 27 -1.81 9.62 1.42
N THR A 28 -1.90 9.73 2.74
CA THR A 28 -1.09 10.66 3.54
C THR A 28 -0.41 9.91 4.68
N TYR A 29 0.83 10.28 4.97
CA TYR A 29 1.61 9.71 6.07
C TYR A 29 1.56 10.63 7.29
N ASN A 30 1.48 10.02 8.47
CA ASN A 30 1.59 10.71 9.75
C ASN A 30 2.75 10.11 10.58
N PRO A 31 3.83 10.87 10.85
CA PRO A 31 4.99 10.39 11.59
C PRO A 31 4.71 10.12 13.07
N ALA A 32 3.73 10.81 13.67
CA ALA A 32 3.40 10.65 15.08
C ALA A 32 2.73 9.28 15.36
N THR A 33 1.88 8.83 14.42
CA THR A 33 1.17 7.55 14.52
C THR A 33 1.83 6.43 13.72
N LYS A 34 2.88 6.74 12.94
CA LYS A 34 3.56 5.82 12.01
C LYS A 34 2.55 5.06 11.14
N SER A 35 1.62 5.80 10.55
CA SER A 35 0.53 5.22 9.77
C SER A 35 0.20 6.05 8.54
N PHE A 36 -0.39 5.39 7.54
CA PHE A 36 -0.97 6.03 6.37
C PHE A 36 -2.48 6.15 6.52
N THR A 37 -3.04 7.30 6.13
CA THR A 37 -4.47 7.48 5.91
C THR A 37 -4.74 7.39 4.41
N LEU A 38 -5.52 6.41 4.01
CA LEU A 38 -5.92 6.13 2.64
C LEU A 38 -7.28 6.77 2.38
N THR A 39 -7.44 7.48 1.26
CA THR A 39 -8.72 8.09 0.86
C THR A 39 -9.19 7.45 -0.44
N TYR A 40 -10.40 6.91 -0.42
CA TYR A 40 -11.01 6.25 -1.57
C TYR A 40 -11.99 7.16 -2.31
N SER A 41 -12.37 6.78 -3.53
CA SER A 41 -13.29 7.55 -4.37
C SER A 41 -14.68 7.74 -3.79
N SER A 42 -15.12 6.88 -2.88
CA SER A 42 -16.37 7.06 -2.12
C SER A 42 -16.29 8.16 -1.06
N GLY A 43 -15.10 8.71 -0.78
CA GLY A 43 -14.82 9.60 0.35
C GLY A 43 -14.54 8.85 1.66
N GLN A 44 -14.69 7.52 1.70
CA GLN A 44 -14.28 6.72 2.85
C GLN A 44 -12.76 6.77 3.05
N THR A 45 -12.34 6.71 4.31
CA THR A 45 -10.93 6.64 4.69
C THR A 45 -10.61 5.34 5.43
N GLU A 46 -9.36 4.92 5.35
CA GLU A 46 -8.83 3.76 6.06
C GLU A 46 -7.43 4.07 6.58
N THR A 47 -7.14 3.69 7.81
CA THR A 47 -5.80 3.83 8.38
C THR A 47 -5.09 2.49 8.32
N VAL A 48 -3.86 2.50 7.78
CA VAL A 48 -2.98 1.32 7.76
C VAL A 48 -1.66 1.66 8.45
N ASN A 49 -1.12 0.71 9.20
CA ASN A 49 0.17 0.88 9.85
C ASN A 49 1.29 0.91 8.80
N ALA A 50 2.27 1.79 9.01
CA ALA A 50 3.46 1.84 8.19
C ALA A 50 4.58 0.99 8.79
N VAL A 51 5.38 0.38 7.92
CA VAL A 51 6.69 -0.16 8.25
C VAL A 51 7.71 0.95 7.98
N VAL A 52 8.34 1.44 9.05
CA VAL A 52 9.38 2.46 8.96
C VAL A 52 10.74 1.79 8.81
N ASP A 53 11.53 2.24 7.83
CA ASP A 53 12.93 1.87 7.64
C ASP A 53 13.82 3.02 8.09
N ASP A 54 14.37 2.90 9.30
CA ASP A 54 15.28 3.90 9.90
C ASP A 54 16.73 3.77 9.39
N LYS A 55 17.00 2.89 8.40
CA LYS A 55 18.35 2.73 7.82
C LYS A 55 18.63 3.70 6.68
N THR A 56 17.58 4.32 6.12
CA THR A 56 17.72 5.37 5.11
C THR A 56 17.81 6.74 5.78
N ASP A 57 18.42 7.71 5.11
CA ASP A 57 18.44 9.11 5.57
C ASP A 57 17.86 10.04 4.48
N PRO A 58 16.65 10.61 4.69
CA PRO A 58 15.79 10.43 5.86
C PRO A 58 15.21 9.00 5.95
N PRO A 59 14.72 8.57 7.14
CA PRO A 59 13.96 7.33 7.28
C PRO A 59 12.80 7.29 6.29
N THR A 60 12.47 6.11 5.79
CA THR A 60 11.35 5.93 4.85
C THR A 60 10.23 5.14 5.49
N ALA A 61 9.02 5.22 4.94
CA ALA A 61 7.87 4.44 5.42
C ALA A 61 7.14 3.78 4.27
N THR A 62 6.72 2.52 4.47
CA THR A 62 5.98 1.74 3.48
C THR A 62 4.77 1.01 4.07
N ALA A 63 3.78 0.71 3.24
CA ALA A 63 2.73 -0.25 3.57
C ALA A 63 2.31 -1.00 2.29
N THR A 64 2.19 -2.33 2.37
CA THR A 64 1.71 -3.15 1.26
C THR A 64 0.27 -3.57 1.51
N LEU A 65 -0.64 -3.19 0.61
CA LEU A 65 -2.05 -3.54 0.68
C LEU A 65 -2.28 -4.98 0.20
N LYS A 66 -3.47 -5.54 0.47
CA LYS A 66 -3.82 -6.93 0.13
C LYS A 66 -3.74 -7.24 -1.37
N ASP A 67 -3.93 -6.23 -2.21
CA ASP A 67 -3.85 -6.34 -3.67
C ASP A 67 -2.42 -6.16 -4.22
N GLY A 68 -1.43 -5.96 -3.35
CA GLY A 68 -0.03 -5.72 -3.72
C GLY A 68 0.32 -4.25 -3.99
N THR A 69 -0.65 -3.32 -3.92
CA THR A 69 -0.37 -1.88 -4.00
C THR A 69 0.53 -1.46 -2.83
N VAL A 70 1.54 -0.64 -3.12
CA VAL A 70 2.49 -0.15 -2.13
C VAL A 70 2.27 1.33 -1.88
N ILE A 71 2.15 1.71 -0.62
CA ILE A 71 2.10 3.10 -0.17
C ILE A 71 3.47 3.47 0.37
N TYR A 72 4.02 4.61 -0.05
CA TYR A 72 5.40 5.00 0.24
C TYR A 72 5.54 6.47 0.63
N ALA A 73 6.26 6.74 1.72
CA ALA A 73 6.77 8.07 2.07
C ALA A 73 8.31 8.07 2.02
N GLY A 74 8.87 8.98 1.23
CA GLY A 74 10.32 9.14 1.06
C GLY A 74 11.01 9.83 2.25
N ASP A 75 10.26 10.53 3.09
CA ASP A 75 10.71 11.10 4.35
C ASP A 75 9.65 10.82 5.41
N ALA A 76 9.95 9.88 6.30
CA ALA A 76 9.08 9.43 7.38
C ALA A 76 9.21 10.28 8.66
N THR A 77 9.97 11.37 8.63
CA THR A 77 10.07 12.33 9.74
C THR A 77 9.01 13.43 9.65
N VAL A 78 8.42 13.62 8.47
CA VAL A 78 7.44 14.69 8.19
C VAL A 78 6.07 14.10 7.82
N ALA A 79 5.01 14.81 8.19
CA ALA A 79 3.66 14.49 7.73
C ALA A 79 3.47 15.00 6.30
N GLY A 80 2.78 14.24 5.45
CA GLY A 80 2.60 14.67 4.06
C GLY A 80 1.90 13.68 3.16
N ALA A 81 1.80 14.04 1.88
CA ALA A 81 1.31 13.14 0.85
C ALA A 81 2.25 11.94 0.68
N ALA A 82 1.67 10.76 0.51
CA ALA A 82 2.39 9.53 0.22
C ALA A 82 2.14 9.10 -1.23
N THR A 83 3.12 8.39 -1.78
CA THR A 83 3.06 7.84 -3.14
C THR A 83 2.28 6.53 -3.13
N ILE A 84 1.44 6.32 -4.15
CA ILE A 84 0.75 5.05 -4.41
C ILE A 84 1.46 4.37 -5.58
N ALA A 85 2.25 3.35 -5.30
CA ALA A 85 2.96 2.55 -6.28
C ALA A 85 2.18 1.27 -6.62
N LYS A 86 1.81 1.13 -7.89
CA LYS A 86 1.17 -0.08 -8.44
C LYS A 86 2.07 -0.83 -9.42
N GLU A 87 3.13 -0.18 -9.88
CA GLU A 87 4.07 -0.69 -10.85
C GLU A 87 5.49 -0.66 -10.27
N ILE A 88 6.37 -1.48 -10.85
CA ILE A 88 7.77 -1.55 -10.44
C ILE A 88 8.43 -0.17 -10.67
N ASN A 89 9.20 0.29 -9.69
CA ASN A 89 9.99 1.50 -9.84
C ASN A 89 10.93 1.38 -11.04
N ILE A 90 10.87 2.34 -11.96
CA ILE A 90 11.64 2.31 -13.21
C ILE A 90 13.16 2.27 -12.99
N VAL A 91 13.66 2.91 -11.94
CA VAL A 91 15.09 2.92 -11.59
C VAL A 91 15.49 1.58 -10.99
N SER A 92 14.66 0.99 -10.13
CA SER A 92 14.89 -0.37 -9.62
C SER A 92 14.92 -1.38 -10.78
N GLN A 93 14.01 -1.26 -11.75
CA GLN A 93 14.02 -2.10 -12.95
C GLN A 93 15.29 -1.88 -13.79
N PHE A 94 15.72 -0.63 -13.99
CA PHE A 94 16.96 -0.31 -14.68
C PHE A 94 18.20 -0.93 -14.01
N VAL A 95 18.28 -0.87 -12.67
CA VAL A 95 19.35 -1.51 -11.91
C VAL A 95 19.36 -3.02 -12.15
N TYR A 96 18.20 -3.67 -12.06
CA TYR A 96 18.08 -5.10 -12.35
C TYR A 96 18.50 -5.45 -13.77
N ASP A 97 18.05 -4.69 -14.77
CA ASP A 97 18.38 -4.94 -16.17
C ASP A 97 19.89 -4.83 -16.39
N GLY A 98 20.55 -3.83 -15.78
CA GLY A 98 22.00 -3.70 -15.83
C GLY A 98 22.72 -4.88 -15.17
N MET A 99 22.29 -5.26 -13.97
CA MET A 99 22.94 -6.30 -13.18
C MET A 99 22.75 -7.71 -13.74
N SER A 100 21.55 -8.02 -14.25
CA SER A 100 21.23 -9.33 -14.83
C SER A 100 21.78 -9.54 -16.25
N LEU A 101 22.33 -8.49 -16.88
CA LEU A 101 22.92 -8.55 -18.22
C LEU A 101 24.44 -8.40 -18.24
N TYR A 102 24.99 -7.47 -17.45
CA TYR A 102 26.38 -7.02 -17.62
C TYR A 102 27.26 -7.25 -16.39
N TYR A 103 26.69 -7.61 -15.24
CA TYR A 103 27.47 -7.82 -14.03
C TYR A 103 28.28 -9.12 -14.10
N PHE A 104 29.37 -9.19 -13.34
CA PHE A 104 30.23 -10.38 -13.31
C PHE A 104 29.44 -11.63 -12.86
N TRP A 105 28.50 -11.46 -11.92
CA TRP A 105 27.60 -12.52 -11.44
C TRP A 105 26.19 -12.46 -12.06
N ALA A 106 26.07 -11.95 -13.29
CA ALA A 106 24.77 -11.73 -13.94
C ALA A 106 23.82 -12.95 -13.94
N ASP A 107 24.36 -14.17 -14.08
CA ASP A 107 23.55 -15.40 -14.03
C ASP A 107 22.88 -15.63 -12.67
N GLU A 108 23.52 -15.21 -11.57
CA GLU A 108 22.98 -15.30 -10.22
C GLU A 108 21.88 -14.25 -9.99
N GLU A 109 21.95 -13.12 -10.69
CA GLU A 109 21.03 -11.98 -10.52
C GLU A 109 19.72 -12.11 -11.28
N LYS A 110 19.63 -13.01 -12.26
CA LYS A 110 18.44 -13.18 -13.11
C LYS A 110 17.14 -13.42 -12.33
N ASN A 111 17.22 -14.08 -11.17
CA ASN A 111 16.04 -14.41 -10.36
C ASN A 111 15.67 -13.33 -9.32
N LYS A 112 16.39 -12.20 -9.28
CA LYS A 112 16.22 -11.14 -8.26
C LYS A 112 15.44 -9.92 -8.76
N LYS A 113 14.56 -10.08 -9.76
CA LYS A 113 13.74 -8.99 -10.33
C LYS A 113 13.00 -8.20 -9.22
N PRO A 114 12.98 -6.85 -9.27
CA PRO A 114 12.40 -6.08 -8.18
C PRO A 114 10.88 -6.26 -8.13
N PRO A 115 10.29 -6.58 -6.96
CA PRO A 115 8.85 -6.36 -6.74
C PRO A 115 8.47 -4.88 -6.77
N VAL A 116 7.16 -4.61 -6.88
CA VAL A 116 6.58 -3.26 -6.73
C VAL A 116 6.95 -2.60 -5.40
N ALA A 117 7.21 -3.41 -4.35
CA ALA A 117 7.66 -2.94 -3.04
C ALA A 117 9.06 -2.31 -3.03
N ASP A 118 9.88 -2.54 -4.06
CA ASP A 118 11.21 -1.93 -4.20
C ASP A 118 11.12 -0.50 -4.76
N VAL A 119 10.40 0.34 -4.02
CA VAL A 119 10.16 1.75 -4.35
C VAL A 119 11.40 2.63 -4.12
N ASN A 120 12.33 2.19 -3.26
CA ASN A 120 13.63 2.82 -3.05
C ASN A 120 14.72 2.07 -3.85
N PRO A 121 15.26 2.68 -4.92
CA PRO A 121 16.26 2.03 -5.78
C PRO A 121 17.59 1.74 -5.09
N GLU A 122 17.99 2.56 -4.11
CA GLU A 122 19.24 2.35 -3.36
C GLU A 122 19.13 1.10 -2.48
N ASN A 123 18.02 0.99 -1.74
CA ASN A 123 17.73 -0.22 -0.97
C ASN A 123 17.65 -1.46 -1.87
N TYR A 124 17.07 -1.31 -3.07
CA TYR A 124 17.02 -2.41 -4.04
C TYR A 124 18.43 -2.81 -4.50
N PHE A 125 19.26 -1.85 -4.88
CA PHE A 125 20.63 -2.09 -5.33
C PHE A 125 21.46 -2.88 -4.31
N TYR A 126 21.37 -2.54 -3.03
CA TYR A 126 22.07 -3.29 -1.97
C TYR A 126 21.45 -4.66 -1.68
N LYS A 127 20.17 -4.87 -2.02
CA LYS A 127 19.49 -6.16 -1.85
C LYS A 127 19.83 -7.14 -2.98
N ILE A 128 20.11 -6.64 -4.18
CA ILE A 128 20.44 -7.46 -5.33
C ILE A 128 21.92 -7.91 -5.30
N LEU A 129 22.84 -7.10 -4.79
CA LEU A 129 24.22 -7.52 -4.50
C LEU A 129 24.28 -8.70 -3.51
#